data_AF-A0A3P1XAQ1-F1
#
_entry.id   AF-A0A3P1XAQ1-F1
#
_cell.length_a   1.000
_cell.length_b   1.000
_cell.length_c   1.000
_cell.angle_alpha   90.00
_cell.angle_beta   90.00
_cell.angle_gamma   90.00
#
_symmetry.space_group_name_H-M   'P 1'
#
loop_
_entity.id
_entity.type
_entity.pdbx_description
1 polymer ?
#
loop_
_entity_poly.entity_id
_entity_poly.type
_entity_poly.pdbx_seq_one_letter_code
_entity_poly.pdbx_strand_id
1 'polypeptide(L)'
;PIITKILVEEGIPEIFSVQTVSSDNKNFAGQRADLPTDIRDIQSLYLKMAKLYIEHSENENRMEALAGCDFIDFNMTGQDMSRLVLTLSNFYFEDLLNINFTDANLFNTIFSHKENPIPKLHKYEQHLDKQINGLFSTLLT
;
A
#
# COMPACT_ATOMS: atom_id res chain seq x y z
N PRO A 1 -5.65 -14.97 17.06
CA PRO A 1 -5.50 -14.49 15.67
C PRO A 1 -4.02 -14.39 15.32
N ILE A 2 -3.61 -14.72 14.10
CA ILE A 2 -2.23 -14.50 13.66
C ILE A 2 -2.21 -13.18 12.88
N ILE A 3 -1.31 -12.28 13.24
CA ILE A 3 -1.19 -10.95 12.64
C ILE A 3 0.22 -10.85 12.07
N THR A 4 0.32 -10.45 10.81
CA THR A 4 1.60 -10.09 10.19
C THR A 4 1.85 -8.61 10.43
N LYS A 5 2.94 -8.27 11.11
CA LYS A 5 3.39 -6.90 11.34
C LYS A 5 4.58 -6.61 10.47
N ILE A 6 4.51 -5.52 9.71
CA ILE A 6 5.68 -4.92 9.08
C ILE A 6 6.15 -3.84 10.04
N LEU A 7 7.39 -3.94 10.49
CA LEU A 7 8.01 -2.97 11.38
C LEU A 7 9.11 -2.27 10.61
N VAL A 8 9.15 -0.95 10.72
CA VAL A 8 10.26 -0.12 10.23
C VAL A 8 11.18 0.14 11.41
N GLU A 9 12.42 -0.34 11.33
CA GLU A 9 13.47 -0.02 12.28
C GLU A 9 14.33 1.08 11.67
N GLU A 10 14.25 2.29 12.24
CA GLU A 10 15.10 3.42 11.84
C GLU A 10 16.59 3.05 12.08
N GLY A 11 17.40 3.07 11.01
CA GLY A 11 18.80 2.63 11.01
C GLY A 11 19.49 2.90 9.66
N ILE A 12 20.79 2.62 9.56
CA ILE A 12 21.53 2.62 8.28
C ILE A 12 22.06 1.20 8.01
N PRO A 13 21.51 0.48 7.01
CA PRO A 13 20.33 0.83 6.21
C PRO A 13 19.04 0.80 7.06
N GLU A 14 17.97 1.46 6.61
CA GLU A 14 16.64 1.29 7.22
C GLU A 14 16.22 -0.17 7.06
N ILE A 15 15.91 -0.85 8.17
CA ILE A 15 15.58 -2.28 8.15
C ILE A 15 14.09 -2.42 8.36
N PHE A 16 13.40 -3.06 7.42
CA PHE A 16 12.00 -3.42 7.61
C PHE A 16 11.91 -4.90 7.94
N SER A 17 11.26 -5.25 9.06
CA SER A 17 11.07 -6.65 9.47
C SER A 17 9.61 -7.06 9.33
N VAL A 18 9.38 -8.23 8.73
CA VAL A 18 8.05 -8.86 8.69
C VAL A 18 8.01 -9.87 9.83
N GLN A 19 7.17 -9.59 10.84
CA GLN A 19 7.01 -10.43 12.01
C GLN A 19 5.62 -11.05 12.02
N THR A 20 5.56 -12.38 12.19
CA THR A 20 4.29 -13.08 12.43
C THR A 20 4.08 -13.17 13.94
N VAL A 21 3.05 -12.48 14.44
CA VAL A 21 2.73 -12.38 15.86
C VAL A 21 1.36 -12.99 16.17
N SER A 22 1.17 -13.56 17.36
CA SER A 22 -0.20 -13.89 17.81
C SER A 22 -0.95 -12.63 18.26
N SER A 23 -2.26 -12.81 18.45
CA SER A 23 -3.18 -11.88 19.12
C SER A 23 -2.70 -11.42 20.50
N ASP A 24 -1.83 -12.18 21.13
CA ASP A 24 -1.31 -11.92 22.46
C ASP A 24 0.08 -11.26 22.39
N ASN A 25 0.44 -10.78 21.19
CA ASN A 25 1.69 -10.10 20.86
C ASN A 25 2.96 -10.95 21.12
N LYS A 26 2.82 -12.28 21.08
CA LYS A 26 3.96 -13.21 21.14
C LYS A 26 4.51 -13.42 19.74
N ASN A 27 5.82 -13.26 19.55
CA ASN A 27 6.51 -13.49 18.28
C ASN A 27 6.69 -14.99 18.05
N PHE A 28 6.19 -15.54 16.94
CA PHE A 28 6.30 -16.98 16.64
C PHE A 28 7.49 -17.29 15.73
N ALA A 29 7.76 -16.40 14.78
CA ALA A 29 8.95 -16.41 13.94
C ALA A 29 9.16 -15.01 13.36
N GLY A 30 10.40 -14.54 13.38
CA GLY A 30 10.82 -13.34 12.64
C GLY A 30 11.71 -13.78 11.50
N GLN A 31 11.21 -13.71 10.26
CA GLN A 31 12.11 -13.75 9.12
C GLN A 31 12.66 -12.33 8.96
N ARG A 32 13.92 -12.16 9.37
CA ARG A 32 14.70 -10.99 8.99
C ARG A 32 15.18 -11.24 7.57
N ALA A 33 14.51 -10.62 6.62
CA ALA A 33 15.00 -10.53 5.26
C ALA A 33 15.36 -9.07 5.02
N ASP A 34 16.54 -8.82 4.44
CA ASP A 34 16.85 -7.50 3.92
C ASP A 34 15.78 -7.12 2.90
N LEU A 35 15.34 -5.86 2.93
CA LEU A 35 14.46 -5.38 1.89
C LEU A 35 15.19 -5.52 0.55
N PRO A 36 14.47 -5.97 -0.50
CA PRO A 36 14.97 -5.86 -1.85
C PRO A 36 15.45 -4.42 -2.11
N THR A 37 16.63 -4.26 -2.71
CA THR A 37 17.28 -2.93 -2.90
C THR A 37 16.44 -1.95 -3.75
N ASP A 38 15.40 -2.44 -4.41
CA ASP A 38 14.40 -1.66 -5.16
C ASP A 38 13.29 -1.06 -4.27
N ILE A 39 13.17 -1.48 -3.01
CA ILE A 39 12.25 -0.87 -2.03
C ILE A 39 12.98 0.27 -1.32
N ARG A 40 12.52 1.49 -1.59
CA ARG A 40 13.13 2.74 -1.10
C ARG A 40 12.43 3.35 0.10
N ASP A 41 11.20 2.90 0.38
CA ASP A 41 10.32 3.44 1.40
C ASP A 41 9.16 2.47 1.71
N ILE A 42 8.38 2.76 2.75
CA ILE A 42 7.25 1.93 3.20
C ILE A 42 6.13 1.85 2.15
N GLN A 43 5.98 2.88 1.33
CA GLN A 43 4.96 2.96 0.28
C GLN A 43 5.26 2.00 -0.87
N SER A 44 6.53 1.95 -1.28
CA SER A 44 7.05 1.01 -2.27
C SER A 44 6.83 -0.43 -1.79
N LEU A 45 7.06 -0.68 -0.50
CA LEU A 45 6.80 -1.97 0.11
C LEU A 45 5.31 -2.35 0.05
N TYR A 46 4.43 -1.44 0.48
CA TYR A 46 2.99 -1.64 0.46
C TYR A 46 2.46 -1.89 -0.96
N LEU A 47 2.89 -1.09 -1.93
CA LEU A 47 2.52 -1.26 -3.33
C LEU A 47 3.01 -2.61 -3.90
N LYS A 48 4.25 -3.00 -3.57
CA LYS A 48 4.81 -4.30 -3.99
C LYS A 48 4.00 -5.46 -3.39
N MET A 49 3.61 -5.35 -2.13
CA MET A 49 2.78 -6.37 -1.47
C MET A 49 1.37 -6.45 -2.08
N ALA A 50 0.75 -5.31 -2.38
CA ALA A 50 -0.55 -5.28 -3.07
C ALA A 50 -0.47 -5.91 -4.47
N LYS A 51 0.61 -5.64 -5.23
CA LYS A 51 0.86 -6.28 -6.53
C LYS A 51 1.02 -7.79 -6.44
N LEU A 52 1.80 -8.27 -5.47
CA LEU A 52 1.95 -9.71 -5.23
C LEU A 52 0.62 -10.37 -4.86
N TYR A 53 -0.22 -9.68 -4.07
CA TYR A 53 -1.56 -10.15 -3.75
C TYR A 53 -2.45 -10.26 -5.00
N ILE A 54 -2.48 -9.21 -5.83
CA ILE A 54 -3.18 -9.17 -7.12
C ILE A 54 -2.72 -10.33 -8.02
N GLU A 55 -1.41 -10.59 -8.08
CA GLU A 55 -0.81 -11.62 -8.94
C GLU A 55 -1.10 -13.05 -8.47
N HIS A 56 -1.02 -13.31 -7.16
CA HIS A 56 -0.99 -14.67 -6.63
C HIS A 56 -2.20 -15.09 -5.81
N SER A 57 -3.09 -14.17 -5.43
CA SER A 57 -4.29 -14.54 -4.69
C SER A 57 -5.29 -15.29 -5.57
N GLU A 58 -6.02 -16.23 -4.98
CA GLU A 58 -7.18 -16.87 -5.61
C GLU A 58 -8.48 -16.07 -5.38
N ASN A 59 -8.44 -14.99 -4.59
CA ASN A 59 -9.60 -14.17 -4.32
C ASN A 59 -10.12 -13.54 -5.63
N GLU A 60 -11.42 -13.66 -5.87
CA GLU A 60 -12.08 -13.14 -7.07
C GLU A 60 -11.99 -11.61 -7.16
N ASN A 61 -11.94 -10.91 -6.03
CA ASN A 61 -11.89 -9.45 -5.94
C ASN A 61 -10.46 -8.90 -5.89
N ARG A 62 -9.43 -9.75 -6.02
CA ARG A 62 -8.04 -9.32 -5.83
C ARG A 62 -7.60 -8.18 -6.74
N MET A 63 -8.16 -8.06 -7.95
CA MET A 63 -7.85 -6.99 -8.90
C MET A 63 -8.25 -5.61 -8.37
N GLU A 64 -9.29 -5.55 -7.54
CA GLU A 64 -9.86 -4.32 -6.95
C GLU A 64 -9.19 -3.95 -5.62
N ALA A 65 -8.08 -4.62 -5.25
CA ALA A 65 -7.43 -4.44 -3.95
C ALA A 65 -7.00 -3.00 -3.64
N LEU A 66 -6.81 -2.18 -4.67
CA LEU A 66 -6.40 -0.78 -4.54
C LEU A 66 -7.50 0.22 -4.95
N ALA A 67 -8.69 -0.26 -5.31
CA ALA A 67 -9.81 0.59 -5.64
C ALA A 67 -10.27 1.38 -4.41
N GLY A 68 -10.52 2.68 -4.58
CA GLY A 68 -10.90 3.59 -3.50
C GLY A 68 -9.77 3.94 -2.54
N CYS A 69 -8.52 3.52 -2.81
CA CYS A 69 -7.40 3.87 -1.96
C CYS A 69 -7.08 5.37 -1.99
N ASP A 70 -6.80 5.95 -0.81
CA ASP A 70 -6.34 7.32 -0.72
C ASP A 70 -4.81 7.37 -0.71
N PHE A 71 -4.24 7.95 -1.78
CA PHE A 71 -2.81 8.11 -1.95
C PHE A 71 -2.31 9.51 -1.58
N ILE A 72 -3.18 10.40 -1.06
CA ILE A 72 -2.84 11.83 -0.85
C ILE A 72 -1.76 12.11 0.20
N ASP A 73 -1.49 11.17 1.11
CA ASP A 73 -0.43 11.32 2.11
C ASP A 73 0.90 10.64 1.66
N PHE A 74 0.99 10.20 0.41
CA PHE A 74 2.11 9.40 -0.10
C PHE A 74 2.76 10.02 -1.33
N ASN A 75 4.10 10.08 -1.32
CA ASN A 75 4.87 10.39 -2.52
C ASN A 75 4.96 9.14 -3.41
N MET A 76 4.32 9.17 -4.58
CA MET A 76 4.27 8.08 -5.55
C MET A 76 5.26 8.27 -6.72
N THR A 77 6.25 9.15 -6.54
CA THR A 77 7.23 9.48 -7.58
C THR A 77 8.00 8.24 -8.05
N GLY A 78 7.99 8.02 -9.37
CA GLY A 78 8.70 6.92 -10.03
C GLY A 78 8.10 5.54 -9.77
N GLN A 79 6.92 5.46 -9.15
CA GLN A 79 6.26 4.19 -8.90
C GLN A 79 5.67 3.62 -10.20
N ASP A 80 5.70 2.30 -10.32
CA ASP A 80 4.98 1.62 -11.37
C ASP A 80 3.58 1.24 -10.86
N MET A 81 2.54 1.83 -11.44
CA MET A 81 1.14 1.54 -11.13
C MET A 81 0.41 0.94 -12.34
N SER A 82 1.15 0.39 -13.30
CA SER A 82 0.58 -0.18 -14.51
C SER A 82 -0.36 -1.35 -14.23
N ARG A 83 -1.44 -1.44 -15.02
CA ARG A 83 -2.47 -2.49 -14.96
C ARG A 83 -3.24 -2.59 -13.64
N LEU A 84 -3.04 -1.66 -12.69
CA LEU A 84 -3.77 -1.64 -11.43
C LEU A 84 -5.18 -1.08 -11.63
N VAL A 85 -6.13 -1.57 -10.82
CA VAL A 85 -7.44 -0.91 -10.68
C VAL A 85 -7.36 0.10 -9.54
N LEU A 86 -7.49 1.37 -9.90
CA LEU A 86 -7.39 2.54 -9.02
C LEU A 86 -8.67 3.38 -9.09
N THR A 87 -9.77 2.73 -9.45
CA THR A 87 -11.11 3.32 -9.51
C THR A 87 -11.43 4.00 -8.19
N LEU A 88 -11.94 5.23 -8.21
CA LEU A 88 -12.28 6.03 -7.01
C LEU A 88 -11.10 6.38 -6.08
N SER A 89 -9.85 6.11 -6.48
CA SER A 89 -8.67 6.51 -5.70
C SER A 89 -8.42 8.01 -5.75
N ASN A 90 -7.65 8.52 -4.78
CA ASN A 90 -7.28 9.94 -4.71
C ASN A 90 -5.76 10.12 -4.79
N PHE A 91 -5.28 11.09 -5.57
CA PHE A 91 -3.86 11.42 -5.69
C PHE A 91 -3.62 12.93 -5.71
N TYR A 92 -2.44 13.36 -5.24
CA TYR A 92 -1.92 14.69 -5.52
C TYR A 92 -0.98 14.68 -6.72
N PHE A 93 -1.15 15.61 -7.66
CA PHE A 93 -0.28 15.73 -8.85
C PHE A 93 1.21 15.86 -8.49
N GLU A 94 1.50 16.57 -7.41
CA GLU A 94 2.87 16.81 -6.93
C GLU A 94 3.59 15.52 -6.53
N ASP A 95 2.84 14.45 -6.25
CA ASP A 95 3.36 13.16 -5.82
C ASP A 95 3.46 12.13 -6.96
N LEU A 96 3.16 12.52 -8.21
CA LEU A 96 3.06 11.61 -9.37
C LEU A 96 4.19 11.74 -10.39
N LEU A 97 5.29 12.40 -10.05
CA LEU A 97 6.40 12.60 -10.99
C LEU A 97 6.95 11.23 -11.48
N ASN A 98 7.10 11.04 -12.78
CA ASN A 98 7.60 9.80 -13.39
C ASN A 98 6.80 8.52 -13.03
N ILE A 99 5.53 8.66 -12.65
CA ILE A 99 4.67 7.51 -12.38
C ILE A 99 4.27 6.79 -13.68
N ASN A 100 4.17 5.46 -13.64
CA ASN A 100 3.66 4.68 -14.77
C ASN A 100 2.22 4.23 -14.53
N PHE A 101 1.26 4.79 -15.29
CA PHE A 101 -0.14 4.38 -15.29
C PHE A 101 -0.54 3.56 -16.53
N THR A 102 0.41 3.00 -17.28
CA THR A 102 0.09 2.21 -18.49
C THR A 102 -0.93 1.11 -18.18
N ASP A 103 -2.04 1.08 -18.93
CA ASP A 103 -3.15 0.14 -18.78
C ASP A 103 -3.84 0.13 -17.39
N ALA A 104 -3.60 1.13 -16.54
CA ALA A 104 -4.31 1.24 -15.26
C ALA A 104 -5.77 1.65 -15.48
N ASN A 105 -6.69 1.09 -14.68
CA ASN A 105 -8.07 1.56 -14.64
C ASN A 105 -8.19 2.73 -13.66
N LEU A 106 -8.35 3.93 -14.20
CA LEU A 106 -8.44 5.20 -13.46
C LEU A 106 -9.89 5.76 -13.41
N PHE A 107 -10.90 4.91 -13.57
CA PHE A 107 -12.30 5.36 -13.62
C PHE A 107 -12.70 6.07 -12.32
N ASN A 108 -13.20 7.31 -12.41
CA ASN A 108 -13.52 8.15 -11.26
C ASN A 108 -12.35 8.37 -10.26
N THR A 109 -11.10 8.14 -10.66
CA THR A 109 -9.94 8.54 -9.86
C THR A 109 -9.86 10.06 -9.78
N ILE A 110 -9.62 10.60 -8.60
CA ILE A 110 -9.51 12.04 -8.36
C ILE A 110 -8.05 12.42 -8.29
N PHE A 111 -7.67 13.40 -9.13
CA PHE A 111 -6.37 14.05 -9.08
C PHE A 111 -6.57 15.48 -8.62
N SER A 112 -5.78 15.94 -7.66
CA SER A 112 -5.86 17.29 -7.11
C SER A 112 -4.48 17.88 -6.89
N HIS A 113 -4.43 19.19 -6.66
CA HIS A 113 -3.22 19.86 -6.22
C HIS A 113 -3.21 19.97 -4.70
N LYS A 114 -2.03 19.87 -4.07
CA LYS A 114 -1.90 20.11 -2.62
C LYS A 114 -2.40 21.49 -2.18
N GLU A 115 -2.34 22.47 -3.07
CA GLU A 115 -2.84 23.83 -2.85
C GLU A 115 -4.38 23.91 -2.80
N ASN A 116 -5.07 22.95 -3.41
CA ASN A 116 -6.52 22.80 -3.38
C ASN A 116 -6.86 21.41 -2.83
N PRO A 117 -6.62 21.18 -1.53
CA PRO A 117 -6.74 19.86 -0.96
C PRO A 117 -8.17 19.34 -1.16
N ILE A 118 -8.29 18.09 -1.57
CA ILE A 118 -9.56 17.37 -1.54
C ILE A 118 -10.05 17.50 -0.10
N PRO A 119 -11.25 18.05 0.16
CA PRO A 119 -11.77 18.14 1.50
C PRO A 119 -11.67 16.74 2.09
N LYS A 120 -10.86 16.56 3.14
CA LYS A 120 -10.82 15.31 3.90
C LYS A 120 -12.25 15.14 4.39
N LEU A 121 -13.07 14.37 3.67
CA LEU A 121 -14.43 14.04 4.07
C LEU A 121 -14.24 13.26 5.37
N HIS A 122 -14.34 13.97 6.49
CA HIS A 122 -14.11 13.47 7.84
C HIS A 122 -15.13 12.36 8.14
N LYS A 123 -14.81 11.15 7.68
CA LYS A 123 -15.40 9.89 8.09
C LYS A 123 -14.66 8.65 7.60
N TYR A 124 -13.73 8.79 6.66
CA TYR A 124 -12.93 7.69 6.17
C TYR A 124 -11.45 8.03 6.30
N GLU A 125 -10.85 7.66 7.43
CA GLU A 125 -9.39 7.57 7.57
C GLU A 125 -8.86 6.40 6.73
N GLN A 126 -9.09 6.44 5.41
CA GLN A 126 -8.71 5.40 4.47
C GLN A 126 -7.29 5.66 3.96
N HIS A 127 -6.31 5.67 4.87
CA HIS A 127 -4.92 5.68 4.44
C HIS A 127 -4.58 4.32 3.80
N LEU A 128 -3.78 4.33 2.73
CA LEU A 128 -3.33 3.14 2.01
C LEU A 128 -2.77 2.06 2.94
N ASP A 129 -2.02 2.44 3.98
CA ASP A 129 -1.49 1.51 4.99
C ASP A 129 -2.60 0.81 5.78
N LYS A 130 -3.65 1.54 6.21
CA LYS A 130 -4.81 0.96 6.90
C LYS A 130 -5.61 0.05 5.98
N GLN A 131 -5.79 0.41 4.72
CA GLN A 131 -6.52 -0.41 3.74
C GLN A 131 -5.75 -1.68 3.40
N ILE A 132 -4.43 -1.59 3.22
CA ILE A 132 -3.58 -2.74 2.95
C ILE A 132 -3.44 -3.63 4.19
N ASN A 133 -3.30 -3.05 5.38
CA ASN A 133 -3.32 -3.81 6.63
C ASN A 133 -4.67 -4.52 6.80
N GLY A 134 -5.78 -3.85 6.47
CA GLY A 134 -7.12 -4.43 6.39
C GLY A 134 -7.19 -5.61 5.43
N LEU A 135 -6.73 -5.43 4.18
CA LEU A 135 -6.65 -6.48 3.16
C LEU A 135 -5.90 -7.71 3.69
N PHE A 136 -4.71 -7.53 4.26
CA PHE A 136 -3.92 -8.63 4.81
C PHE A 136 -4.54 -9.28 6.04
N SER A 137 -5.25 -8.53 6.87
CA SER A 137 -5.97 -9.11 8.02
C SER A 137 -7.11 -10.04 7.62
N THR A 138 -7.76 -9.80 6.48
CA THR A 138 -8.82 -10.67 5.95
C THR A 138 -8.31 -11.93 5.25
N LEU A 139 -7.03 -11.96 4.88
CA LEU A 139 -6.40 -13.10 4.22
C LEU A 139 -5.84 -14.15 5.19
N LEU A 140 -5.74 -13.80 6.48
CA LEU A 140 -5.19 -14.65 7.54
C LEU A 140 -6.28 -15.30 8.42
N THR A 141 -7.55 -15.17 8.03
CA THR A 141 -8.73 -15.76 8.69
C THR A 141 -9.48 -16.65 7.71
#